data_AF-A0A9Q0DCC3-F1
#
_entry.id   AF-A0A9Q0DCC3-F1
#
_cell.length_a   1.000
_cell.length_b   1.000
_cell.length_c   1.000
_cell.angle_alpha   90.00
_cell.angle_beta   90.00
_cell.angle_gamma   90.00
#
_symmetry.space_group_name_H-M   'P 1'
#
loop_
_entity.id
_entity.type
_entity.pdbx_description
1 polymer ?
#
loop_
_entity_poly.entity_id
_entity_poly.type
_entity_poly.pdbx_seq_one_letter_code
_entity_poly.pdbx_strand_id
1 'polypeptide(L)' 'NITTEDLRQLKSACKEDIPEGESDHIACSRDWFTYLEERSKLAEDNLSYIEHIFEISSWGDELTRIPSAKKYKEMSVSQ' A
#
# COMPACT_ATOMS: atom_id res chain seq x y z
N ASN A 1 -2.16 -7.94 8.28
CA ASN A 1 -3.47 -7.25 8.21
C ASN A 1 -3.21 -5.77 8.20
N ILE A 2 -3.53 -5.08 7.11
CA ILE A 2 -3.51 -3.61 7.07
C ILE A 2 -4.75 -3.12 7.80
N THR A 3 -4.60 -2.33 8.87
CA THR A 3 -5.73 -1.74 9.58
C THR A 3 -6.22 -0.49 8.88
N THR A 4 -7.38 0.01 9.27
CA THR A 4 -7.94 1.27 8.74
C THR A 4 -7.02 2.47 8.99
N GLU A 5 -6.27 2.45 10.10
CA GLU A 5 -5.28 3.48 10.43
C GLU A 5 -4.11 3.44 9.43
N ASP A 6 -3.57 2.24 9.19
CA ASP A 6 -2.50 2.03 8.23
C ASP A 6 -2.93 2.46 6.82
N LEU A 7 -4.15 2.09 6.42
CA LEU A 7 -4.70 2.51 5.13
C LEU A 7 -4.80 4.04 5.00
N ARG A 8 -5.15 4.75 6.08
CA ARG A 8 -5.18 6.22 6.07
C ARG A 8 -3.78 6.80 5.92
N GLN A 9 -2.79 6.24 6.61
CA GLN A 9 -1.39 6.64 6.48
C GLN A 9 -0.89 6.43 5.04
N LEU A 10 -1.17 5.27 4.46
CA LEU A 10 -0.83 4.93 3.07
C LEU A 10 -1.51 5.85 2.07
N LYS A 11 -2.80 6.15 2.25
CA LYS A 11 -3.52 7.16 1.45
C LYS A 11 -2.89 8.54 1.58
N SER A 12 -2.44 8.93 2.77
CA SER A 12 -1.82 10.23 3.00
C SER A 12 -0.43 10.31 2.36
N ALA A 13 0.37 9.26 2.46
CA ALA A 13 1.69 9.17 1.82
C ALA A 13 1.57 9.16 0.29
N CYS A 14 0.56 8.46 -0.25
CA CYS A 14 0.26 8.49 -1.68
C CYS A 14 -0.54 9.71 -2.14
N LYS A 15 -0.93 10.64 -1.25
CA LYS A 15 -1.82 11.76 -1.61
C LYS A 15 -1.25 12.68 -2.69
N GLU A 16 0.07 12.80 -2.76
CA GLU A 16 0.75 13.60 -3.80
C GLU A 16 0.81 12.87 -5.15
N ASP A 17 0.79 11.53 -5.14
CA ASP A 17 0.79 10.67 -6.33
C ASP A 17 -0.62 10.25 -6.79
N ILE A 18 -1.62 10.29 -5.89
CA ILE A 18 -3.03 9.97 -6.17
C ILE A 18 -3.76 11.26 -6.57
N PRO A 19 -4.22 11.38 -7.82
CA PRO A 19 -4.98 12.54 -8.25
C PRO A 19 -6.31 12.64 -7.51
N GLU A 20 -6.76 13.88 -7.27
CA GLU A 20 -8.04 14.16 -6.62
C GLU A 20 -9.19 13.43 -7.34
N GLY A 21 -9.90 12.57 -6.60
CA GLY A 21 -10.99 11.73 -7.10
C GLY A 21 -10.72 10.23 -6.99
N GLU A 22 -9.47 9.80 -7.21
CA GLU A 22 -9.13 8.37 -7.15
C GLU A 22 -9.05 7.84 -5.71
N SER A 23 -8.73 8.72 -4.76
CA SER A 23 -8.74 8.40 -3.33
C SER A 23 -10.13 8.00 -2.81
N ASP A 24 -11.19 8.41 -3.51
CA ASP A 24 -12.59 8.10 -3.19
C ASP A 24 -12.94 6.65 -3.58
N HIS A 25 -12.35 6.15 -4.67
CA HIS A 25 -12.49 4.77 -5.13
C HIS A 25 -11.77 3.77 -4.23
N ILE A 26 -10.77 4.22 -3.47
CA ILE A 26 -10.01 3.37 -2.55
C ILE A 26 -10.79 3.21 -1.24
N ALA A 27 -11.73 2.26 -1.16
CA ALA A 27 -12.51 2.03 0.06
C ALA A 27 -11.75 1.17 1.09
N CYS A 28 -10.93 0.22 0.62
CA CYS A 28 -10.17 -0.69 1.47
C CYS A 28 -8.72 -0.86 1.00
N SER A 29 -7.91 -1.60 1.78
CA SER A 29 -6.51 -1.87 1.46
C SER A 29 -6.35 -2.61 0.12
N ARG A 30 -7.30 -3.49 -0.22
CA ARG A 30 -7.32 -4.19 -1.50
C ARG A 30 -7.46 -3.24 -2.68
N ASP A 31 -8.39 -2.29 -2.62
CA ASP A 31 -8.57 -1.27 -3.67
C ASP A 31 -7.30 -0.44 -3.83
N TRP A 32 -6.63 -0.11 -2.71
CA TRP A 32 -5.36 0.62 -2.73
C TRP A 32 -4.25 -0.18 -3.43
N PHE A 33 -4.11 -1.46 -3.12
CA PHE A 33 -3.16 -2.35 -3.79
C PHE A 33 -3.46 -2.49 -5.28
N THR A 34 -4.71 -2.76 -5.65
CA THR A 34 -5.15 -2.88 -7.05
C THR A 34 -4.87 -1.60 -7.81
N TYR A 35 -5.15 -0.45 -7.22
CA TYR A 35 -4.85 0.85 -7.81
C TYR A 35 -3.34 1.04 -8.10
N LEU A 36 -2.47 0.59 -7.18
CA LEU A 36 -1.02 0.65 -7.41
C LEU A 36 -0.57 -0.33 -8.51
N GLU A 37 -1.17 -1.52 -8.59
CA GLU A 37 -0.90 -2.49 -9.66
C GLU A 37 -1.32 -1.93 -11.03
N GLU A 38 -2.52 -1.35 -11.14
CA GLU A 38 -3.03 -0.76 -12.39
C GLU A 38 -2.14 0.38 -12.90
N ARG A 39 -1.52 1.14 -11.99
CA ARG A 39 -0.59 2.23 -12.35
C ARG A 39 0.85 1.78 -12.52
N SER A 40 1.14 0.46 -12.48
CA SER A 40 2.49 -0.10 -12.48
C SER A 40 3.39 0.47 -11.37
N LYS A 41 2.79 1.00 -10.30
CA LYS A 41 3.47 1.47 -9.10
C LYS A 41 3.75 0.32 -8.13
N LEU A 42 3.03 -0.78 -8.26
CA LEU A 42 3.28 -2.02 -7.55
C LEU A 42 3.36 -3.18 -8.53
N ALA A 43 4.41 -3.98 -8.45
CA ALA A 43 4.52 -5.22 -9.21
C ALA A 43 5.19 -6.30 -8.35
N GLU A 44 5.07 -7.56 -8.77
CA GLU A 44 5.71 -8.69 -8.09
C GLU A 44 7.23 -8.54 -7.99
N ASP A 45 7.84 -7.89 -9.00
CA ASP A 45 9.27 -7.60 -9.08
C ASP A 45 9.62 -6.16 -8.64
N ASN A 46 8.62 -5.28 -8.51
CA ASN A 46 8.80 -3.87 -8.17
C ASN A 46 8.02 -3.49 -6.91
N LEU A 47 8.68 -3.68 -5.77
CA LEU A 47 8.18 -3.28 -4.45
C LEU A 47 8.76 -1.95 -3.96
N SER A 48 9.74 -1.37 -4.66
CA SER A 48 10.48 -0.21 -4.16
C SER A 48 9.58 1.00 -3.89
N TYR A 49 8.53 1.19 -4.70
CA TYR A 49 7.55 2.25 -4.46
C TYR A 49 6.76 2.01 -3.17
N ILE A 50 6.27 0.79 -2.95
CA ILE A 50 5.47 0.50 -1.77
C ILE A 50 6.33 0.49 -0.50
N GLU A 51 7.58 0.02 -0.58
CA GLU A 51 8.55 0.12 0.50
C GLU A 51 8.78 1.59 0.89
N HIS A 52 8.95 2.48 -0.09
CA HIS A 52 9.10 3.91 0.15
C HIS A 52 7.85 4.52 0.80
N ILE A 53 6.66 4.17 0.31
CA ILE A 53 5.40 4.63 0.90
C ILE A 53 5.26 4.14 2.35
N PHE A 54 5.60 2.88 2.62
CA PHE A 54 5.53 2.35 3.98
C PHE A 54 6.57 2.95 4.93
N GLU A 55 7.74 3.31 4.41
CA GLU A 55 8.78 4.04 5.15
C GLU A 55 8.27 5.43 5.55
N ILE A 56 7.59 6.14 4.64
CA ILE A 56 6.96 7.44 4.91
C ILE A 56 5.79 7.29 5.88
N SER A 57 4.97 6.24 5.72
CA SER A 57 3.75 6.02 6.50
C SER A 57 4.02 5.58 7.95
N SER A 58 5.25 5.78 8.44
CA SER A 58 5.72 5.43 9.79
C SER A 58 5.44 3.97 10.16
N TRP A 59 5.32 3.08 9.16
CA TRP A 59 5.16 1.64 9.35
C TRP A 59 6.50 0.93 9.58
N GLY A 60 7.56 1.69 9.85
CA GLY A 60 8.94 1.21 9.98
C GLY A 60 9.14 0.11 11.02
N ASP A 61 8.28 0.03 12.04
CA ASP A 61 8.38 -1.03 13.06
C ASP A 61 7.71 -2.35 12.63
N GLU A 62 6.63 -2.31 11.85
CA GLU A 62 5.92 -3.51 11.34
C GLU A 62 6.56 -4.06 10.05
N LEU A 63 7.10 -3.20 9.19
CA LEU A 63 7.80 -3.58 7.95
C LEU A 63 9.01 -4.49 8.18
N THR A 64 9.68 -4.34 9.32
CA THR A 64 10.83 -5.18 9.71
C THR A 64 10.42 -6.67 9.83
N ARG A 65 9.10 -6.97 9.95
CA ARG A 65 8.54 -8.34 9.96
C ARG A 65 7.99 -8.83 8.62
N ILE A 66 8.09 -8.05 7.53
CA ILE A 66 7.52 -8.41 6.22
C ILE A 66 8.65 -8.63 5.20
N PRO A 67 9.30 -9.82 5.21
CA PRO A 67 10.52 -10.03 4.44
C PRO A 67 10.31 -10.33 2.94
N SER A 68 9.09 -10.30 2.38
CA SER A 68 8.87 -10.76 0.98
C SER A 68 7.58 -10.28 0.31
N ALA A 69 7.63 -10.04 -1.01
CA ALA A 69 6.48 -9.81 -1.92
C ALA A 69 5.28 -10.74 -1.67
N LYS A 70 5.58 -12.01 -1.37
CA LYS A 70 4.59 -13.05 -1.04
C LYS A 70 3.72 -12.69 0.16
N LYS A 71 4.32 -12.12 1.21
CA LYS A 71 3.63 -11.71 2.42
C LYS A 71 2.71 -10.52 2.15
N TYR A 72 3.09 -9.62 1.24
CA TYR A 72 2.23 -8.52 0.78
C TYR A 72 0.97 -9.03 0.07
N LYS A 73 1.10 -10.01 -0.84
CA LYS A 73 -0.07 -10.69 -1.44
C LYS A 73 -0.94 -11.39 -0.40
N GLU A 74 -0.36 -12.05 0.61
CA GLU A 74 -1.15 -12.66 1.68
C GLU A 74 -1.91 -11.60 2.50
N MET A 75 -1.33 -10.42 2.73
CA MET A 75 -1.99 -9.33 3.44
C MET A 75 -3.09 -8.64 2.61
N SER A 76 -2.93 -8.55 1.28
CA SER A 76 -3.97 -8.01 0.39
C SER A 76 -5.14 -8.98 0.19
N VAL A 77 -4.90 -10.28 0.32
CA VAL A 77 -5.92 -11.35 0.15
C VAL A 77 -6.65 -11.68 1.45
N SER A 78 -6.07 -11.43 2.64
CA SER A 78 -6.66 -11.84 3.93
C SER A 78 -7.67 -10.84 4.55
N GLN A 79 -8.27 -9.94 3.76
CA GLN A 79 -9.35 -9.03 4.21
C GLN A 79 -10.70 -9.34 3.58
#